data_AF-A0A0C2D5A6-F1
#
_entry.id   AF-A0A0C2D5A6-F1
#
_cell.length_a   1.000
_cell.length_b   1.000
_cell.length_c   1.000
_cell.angle_alpha   90.00
_cell.angle_beta   90.00
_cell.angle_gamma   90.00
#
_symmetry.space_group_name_H-M   'P 1'
#
loop_
_entity.id
_entity.type
_entity.pdbx_description
1 polymer ?
#
loop_
_entity_poly.entity_id
_entity_poly.type
_entity_poly.pdbx_seq_one_letter_code
_entity_poly.pdbx_strand_id
1 'polypeptide(L)'
;MLGGCCVCADENGWTDNPLIYCDGPGCEVAVHQGCYGIQEVPEGEWLCAKCHVAANSYTNGELRRNGPSSNGVGHIEARCELCPFGYGALKRTEQKGKT
;
A
#
# COMPACT_ATOMS: atom_id res chain seq x y z
N MET A 1 -1.87 -11.41 -13.07
CA MET A 1 -1.94 -11.78 -11.65
C MET A 1 -0.55 -12.20 -11.23
N LEU A 2 0.19 -11.30 -10.59
CA LEU A 2 1.45 -11.65 -9.93
C LEU A 2 1.04 -12.18 -8.55
N GLY A 3 1.11 -13.50 -8.37
CA GLY A 3 0.83 -14.14 -7.08
C GLY A 3 2.10 -14.13 -6.24
N GLY A 4 2.09 -13.47 -5.09
CA GLY A 4 3.25 -13.50 -4.19
C GLY A 4 3.51 -12.19 -3.47
N CYS A 5 4.50 -12.21 -2.58
CA CYS A 5 4.92 -11.03 -1.84
C CYS A 5 5.70 -10.08 -2.75
N CYS A 6 5.20 -8.86 -2.93
CA CYS A 6 5.87 -7.83 -3.74
C CYS A 6 7.14 -7.24 -3.10
N VAL A 7 7.54 -7.73 -1.92
CA VAL A 7 8.76 -7.32 -1.20
C VAL A 7 9.88 -8.34 -1.39
N CYS A 8 9.62 -9.63 -1.17
CA CYS A 8 10.65 -10.68 -1.24
C CYS A 8 10.61 -11.54 -2.52
N ALA A 9 9.59 -11.36 -3.36
CA ALA A 9 9.35 -12.11 -4.59
C ALA A 9 9.06 -13.62 -4.41
N ASP A 10 8.83 -14.10 -3.18
CA ASP A 10 8.30 -15.44 -2.95
C ASP A 10 6.78 -15.46 -3.16
N GLU A 11 6.31 -16.50 -3.83
CA GLU A 11 4.92 -16.71 -4.22
C GLU A 11 4.10 -17.37 -3.11
N ASN A 12 4.74 -17.99 -2.12
CA ASN A 12 4.08 -18.81 -1.10
C ASN A 12 3.92 -18.07 0.23
N GLY A 13 2.79 -18.24 0.90
CA GLY A 13 2.63 -17.91 2.32
C GLY A 13 2.88 -19.13 3.21
N TRP A 14 3.24 -18.90 4.48
CA TRP A 14 3.41 -19.95 5.49
C TRP A 14 2.50 -19.72 6.70
N THR A 15 2.29 -20.75 7.51
CA THR A 15 1.45 -20.66 8.72
C THR A 15 1.87 -19.54 9.66
N ASP A 16 3.18 -19.38 9.91
CA ASP A 16 3.72 -18.35 10.81
C ASP A 16 4.13 -17.06 10.10
N ASN A 17 3.95 -17.00 8.78
CA ASN A 17 4.27 -15.83 7.96
C ASN A 17 3.39 -15.82 6.69
N PRO A 18 2.07 -15.63 6.85
CA PRO A 18 1.14 -15.75 5.74
C PRO A 18 1.29 -14.58 4.76
N LEU A 19 0.83 -14.79 3.53
CA LEU A 19 0.57 -13.71 2.59
C LEU A 19 -0.71 -12.98 2.99
N ILE A 20 -0.63 -11.66 3.11
CA ILE A 20 -1.73 -10.76 3.44
C ILE A 20 -1.94 -9.83 2.24
N TYR A 21 -3.18 -9.76 1.77
CA TYR A 21 -3.60 -8.99 0.61
C TYR A 21 -4.31 -7.72 1.05
N CYS A 22 -4.02 -6.61 0.38
CA CYS A 22 -4.69 -5.34 0.62
C CYS A 22 -6.08 -5.32 0.00
N ASP A 23 -7.11 -5.03 0.80
CA ASP A 23 -8.51 -4.92 0.36
C ASP A 23 -8.85 -3.56 -0.26
N GLY A 24 -7.89 -2.62 -0.26
CA GLY A 24 -8.06 -1.30 -0.86
C GLY A 24 -8.46 -1.38 -2.35
N PRO A 25 -9.44 -0.59 -2.83
CA PRO A 25 -9.92 -0.65 -4.20
C PRO A 25 -8.80 -0.48 -5.24
N GLY A 26 -8.64 -1.48 -6.12
CA GLY A 26 -7.61 -1.48 -7.17
C GLY A 26 -6.17 -1.63 -6.67
N CYS A 27 -5.96 -2.01 -5.41
CA CYS A 27 -4.63 -2.23 -4.84
C CYS A 27 -4.19 -3.69 -5.05
N GLU A 28 -3.00 -3.88 -5.63
CA GLU A 28 -2.42 -5.21 -5.87
C GLU A 28 -1.35 -5.57 -4.83
N VAL A 29 -1.33 -4.89 -3.67
CA VAL A 29 -0.34 -5.17 -2.63
C VAL A 29 -0.67 -6.49 -1.94
N ALA A 30 0.23 -7.46 -2.13
CA ALA A 30 0.32 -8.69 -1.35
C ALA A 30 1.69 -8.75 -0.69
N VAL A 31 1.72 -9.01 0.61
CA VAL A 31 2.95 -9.03 1.40
C VAL A 31 2.91 -10.13 2.44
N HIS A 32 4.06 -10.70 2.78
CA HIS A 32 4.13 -11.47 4.01
C HIS A 32 3.94 -10.58 5.22
N GLN A 33 3.36 -11.15 6.28
CA GLN A 33 3.27 -10.52 7.59
C GLN A 33 4.62 -9.90 8.01
N GLY A 34 5.69 -10.71 7.99
CA GLY A 34 7.05 -10.29 8.35
C GLY A 34 7.67 -9.30 7.37
N CYS A 35 7.41 -9.45 6.06
CA CYS A 35 7.97 -8.55 5.03
C CYS A 35 7.44 -7.12 5.15
N TYR A 36 6.24 -6.93 5.72
CA TYR A 36 5.63 -5.61 5.87
C TYR A 36 5.51 -5.15 7.33
N GLY A 37 5.99 -5.96 8.28
CA GLY A 37 5.95 -5.66 9.71
C GLY A 37 4.53 -5.55 10.26
N ILE A 38 3.64 -6.45 9.83
CA ILE A 38 2.28 -6.57 10.37
C ILE A 38 2.38 -7.32 11.71
N GLN A 39 1.92 -6.68 12.79
CA GLN A 39 2.09 -7.24 14.14
C GLN A 39 1.24 -8.50 14.34
N GLU A 40 -0.03 -8.46 13.94
CA GLU A 40 -0.98 -9.55 14.06
C GLU A 40 -1.71 -9.75 12.73
N VAL A 41 -1.99 -11.01 12.39
CA VAL A 41 -2.75 -11.34 11.18
C VAL A 41 -4.17 -10.80 11.34
N PRO A 42 -4.67 -9.97 10.41
CA PRO A 42 -5.98 -9.37 10.50
C PRO A 42 -7.08 -10.43 10.37
N GLU A 43 -8.08 -10.40 11.25
CA GLU A 43 -9.26 -11.27 11.17
C GLU A 43 -10.26 -10.82 10.08
N GLY A 44 -10.12 -9.60 9.58
CA GLY A 44 -11.00 -8.99 8.58
C GLY A 44 -10.22 -8.12 7.60
N GLU A 45 -10.85 -7.04 7.15
CA GLU A 45 -10.27 -6.14 6.14
C GLU A 45 -8.89 -5.62 6.56
N TRP A 46 -7.95 -5.65 5.63
CA TRP A 46 -6.63 -5.07 5.81
C TRP A 46 -6.28 -4.10 4.68
N LEU A 47 -5.89 -2.89 5.09
CA LEU A 47 -5.44 -1.85 4.17
C LEU A 47 -3.94 -1.62 4.35
N CYS A 48 -3.19 -1.64 3.25
CA CYS A 48 -1.80 -1.20 3.26
C CYS A 48 -1.71 0.30 3.63
N ALA A 49 -0.53 0.79 4.01
CA ALA A 49 -0.38 2.16 4.49
C ALA A 49 -0.84 3.21 3.46
N LYS A 50 -0.65 2.95 2.16
CA LYS A 50 -1.13 3.80 1.06
C LYS A 50 -2.66 3.88 1.02
N CYS A 51 -3.34 2.74 1.09
CA CYS A 51 -4.80 2.67 1.06
C CYS A 51 -5.44 3.21 2.34
N HIS A 52 -4.82 3.01 3.50
CA HIS A 52 -5.31 3.57 4.77
C HIS A 52 -5.30 5.11 4.76
N VAL A 53 -4.21 5.71 4.25
CA VAL A 53 -4.14 7.17 4.09
C VAL A 53 -5.18 7.65 3.05
N ALA A 54 -5.38 6.90 1.96
CA ALA A 54 -6.43 7.14 0.94
C ALA A 54 -7.82 7.23 1.57
N ALA A 55 -8.22 6.18 2.30
CA ALA A 55 -9.50 6.09 2.98
C ALA A 55 -9.72 7.27 3.94
N ASN A 56 -8.71 7.64 4.73
CA ASN A 56 -8.80 8.71 5.72
C ASN A 56 -8.86 10.13 5.12
N SER A 57 -8.48 10.32 3.86
CA SER A 57 -8.52 11.65 3.24
C SER A 57 -9.86 11.99 2.59
N TYR A 58 -10.76 11.01 2.43
CA TYR A 58 -12.13 11.26 1.97
C TYR A 58 -13.04 11.81 3.08
N THR A 59 -12.65 11.74 4.36
CA THR A 59 -13.50 12.17 5.49
C THR A 59 -13.51 13.69 5.75
N ASN A 60 -12.65 14.48 5.08
CA ASN A 60 -12.48 15.92 5.30
C ASN A 60 -12.98 16.84 4.15
N GLY A 61 -13.93 16.39 3.33
CA GLY A 61 -14.79 17.27 2.53
C GLY A 61 -14.20 18.05 1.33
N GLU A 62 -12.88 18.06 1.09
CA GLU A 62 -12.28 18.76 -0.06
C GLU A 62 -11.28 17.90 -0.86
N LEU A 63 -11.69 17.54 -2.09
CA LEU A 63 -10.85 16.88 -3.10
C LEU A 63 -9.67 17.79 -3.49
N ARG A 64 -8.45 17.47 -3.03
CA ARG A 64 -7.22 18.06 -3.57
C ARG A 64 -6.93 17.46 -4.95
N ARG A 65 -7.61 17.97 -5.98
CA ARG A 65 -7.31 17.71 -7.39
C ARG A 65 -6.04 18.46 -7.78
N ASN A 66 -4.90 17.79 -7.83
CA ASN A 66 -3.73 18.22 -8.61
C ASN A 66 -2.84 16.99 -8.90
N GLY A 67 -3.20 16.21 -9.93
CA GLY A 67 -2.39 15.09 -10.39
C GLY A 67 -2.78 14.70 -11.82
N PRO A 68 -1.83 14.33 -12.71
CA PRO A 68 -2.15 13.93 -14.07
C PRO A 68 -3.03 12.68 -14.07
N SER A 69 -4.14 12.78 -14.78
CA SER A 69 -5.12 11.72 -14.97
C SER A 69 -4.47 10.50 -15.65
N SER A 70 -4.14 9.48 -14.87
CA SER A 70 -4.12 8.11 -15.36
C SER A 70 -5.10 7.30 -14.51
N ASN A 71 -6.26 7.02 -15.09
CA ASN A 71 -7.27 6.07 -14.63
C ASN A 71 -7.79 6.24 -13.20
N GLY A 72 -8.53 7.33 -12.98
CA GLY A 72 -9.88 7.20 -12.43
C GLY A 72 -10.06 6.58 -11.03
N VAL A 73 -9.24 6.93 -10.05
CA VAL A 73 -9.65 6.96 -8.62
C VAL A 73 -8.88 8.11 -7.97
N GLY A 74 -9.56 9.06 -7.32
CA GLY A 74 -8.94 10.27 -6.75
C GLY A 74 -7.84 9.90 -5.75
N HIS A 75 -6.58 10.04 -6.16
CA HIS A 75 -5.45 9.41 -5.49
C HIS A 75 -4.69 10.40 -4.61
N ILE A 76 -4.41 9.98 -3.38
CA ILE A 76 -3.32 10.55 -2.59
C ILE A 76 -2.01 10.15 -3.25
N GLU A 77 -1.10 11.11 -3.43
CA GLU A 77 0.22 10.95 -4.04
C GLU A 77 1.22 10.21 -3.13
N ALA A 78 0.83 9.10 -2.52
CA ALA A 78 1.81 8.24 -1.85
C ALA A 78 2.67 7.56 -2.93
N ARG A 79 3.92 8.03 -3.07
CA ARG A 79 4.94 7.52 -4.00
C ARG A 79 6.23 7.21 -3.25
N CYS A 80 7.04 6.34 -3.82
CA CYS A 80 8.38 6.11 -3.30
C CYS A 80 9.26 7.34 -3.59
N GLU A 81 10.01 7.82 -2.60
CA GLU A 81 10.98 8.91 -2.79
C GLU A 81 12.35 8.39 -3.29
N LEU A 82 12.54 7.07 -3.32
CA LEU A 82 13.81 6.43 -3.68
C LEU A 82 13.80 5.83 -5.10
N CYS A 83 12.64 5.78 -5.75
CA CYS A 83 12.50 5.23 -7.09
C CYS A 83 11.30 5.87 -7.81
N PRO A 84 11.18 5.76 -9.15
CA PRO A 84 10.14 6.44 -9.91
C PRO A 84 8.75 5.78 -9.80
N PHE A 85 8.57 4.75 -8.98
CA PHE A 85 7.35 3.94 -8.94
C PHE A 85 6.38 4.40 -7.83
N GLY A 86 5.09 4.48 -8.19
CA GLY A 86 3.99 4.87 -7.30
C GLY A 86 3.14 3.70 -6.75
N TYR A 87 3.64 2.47 -6.91
CA TYR A 87 2.96 1.22 -6.54
C TYR A 87 3.85 0.38 -5.60
N GLY A 88 3.32 -0.75 -5.14
CA GLY A 88 4.00 -1.66 -4.23
C GLY A 88 3.75 -1.36 -2.75
N ALA A 89 4.48 -2.09 -1.90
CA ALA A 89 4.35 -2.02 -0.45
C ALA A 89 5.09 -0.80 0.14
N LEU A 90 4.39 0.33 0.28
CA LEU A 90 4.96 1.58 0.80
C LEU A 90 4.82 1.71 2.32
N LYS A 91 5.76 2.40 2.99
CA LYS A 91 5.64 2.90 4.37
C LYS A 91 6.00 4.38 4.44
N ARG A 92 5.52 5.07 5.47
CA ARG A 92 5.85 6.48 5.72
C ARG A 92 7.30 6.58 6.20
N THR A 93 8.05 7.53 5.65
CA THR A 93 9.39 7.90 6.11
C THR A 93 9.31 8.84 7.31
N GLU A 94 10.31 8.80 8.19
CA GLU A 94 10.42 9.72 9.33
C GLU A 94 10.97 11.10 8.91
N GLN A 95 11.74 11.15 7.83
CA GLN A 95 12.30 12.38 7.26
C GLN A 95 11.39 12.91 6.16
N LYS A 96 11.01 14.19 6.24
CA LYS A 96 10.55 14.94 5.06
C LYS A 96 11.71 14.91 4.05
N GLY A 97 11.55 14.22 2.93
CA GLY A 97 12.59 14.02 1.94
C GLY A 97 13.34 15.32 1.62
N LYS A 98 14.67 15.30 1.78
CA LYS A 98 15.54 16.31 1.17
C LYS A 98 15.69 15.92 -0.30
N THR A 99 14.91 16.56 -1.16
CA THR A 99 15.25 16.72 -2.58
C THR A 99 16.27 17.83 -2.73
#